data_AF-E8PQJ5-F1
#
_entry.id   AF-E8PQJ5-F1
#
_cell.length_a   1.000
_cell.length_b   1.000
_cell.length_c   1.000
_cell.angle_alpha   90.00
_cell.angle_beta   90.00
_cell.angle_gamma   90.00
#
_symmetry.space_group_name_H-M   'P 1'
#
loop_
_entity.id
_entity.type
_entity.pdbx_description
1 polymer ?
#
loop_
_entity_poly.entity_id
_entity_poly.type
_entity_poly.pdbx_seq_one_letter_code
_entity_poly.pdbx_strand_id
1 'polypeptide(L)'
;MELAERLSELAQALSQASAAVGILEAIEEVLDEYQDGELSLEEAMEEIQGLVEEFQAVRALSEMTPEELMALAEEEEEEEEGGLRS
;
A
#
# COMPACT_ATOMS: atom_id res chain seq x y z
N MET A 1 -16.73 21.82 13.02
CA MET A 1 -16.15 20.47 13.02
C MET A 1 -16.59 19.75 14.27
N GLU A 2 -17.42 18.73 14.10
CA GLU A 2 -17.90 17.87 15.19
C GLU A 2 -16.76 16.96 15.69
N LEU A 3 -16.85 16.53 16.94
CA LEU A 3 -15.87 15.63 17.56
C LEU A 3 -15.68 14.34 16.75
N ALA A 4 -16.74 13.87 16.08
CA ALA A 4 -16.74 12.68 15.24
C ALA A 4 -15.82 12.81 14.01
N GLU A 5 -15.84 13.95 13.32
CA GLU A 5 -14.97 14.21 12.16
C GLU A 5 -13.49 14.15 12.55
N ARG A 6 -13.13 14.79 13.68
CA ARG A 6 -11.76 14.75 14.20
C ARG A 6 -11.30 13.36 14.63
N LEU A 7 -12.20 12.54 15.18
CA LEU A 7 -11.89 11.16 15.55
C LEU A 7 -11.67 10.30 14.30
N SER A 8 -12.44 10.53 13.24
CA SER A 8 -12.27 9.84 11.96
C SER A 8 -10.92 10.18 11.31
N GLU A 9 -10.57 11.47 11.25
CA GLU A 9 -9.27 11.94 10.76
C GLU A 9 -8.10 11.32 11.56
N LEU A 10 -8.23 11.28 12.89
CA LEU A 10 -7.19 10.69 13.76
C LEU A 10 -7.05 9.18 13.54
N ALA A 11 -8.17 8.45 13.37
CA ALA A 11 -8.16 7.03 13.08
C ALA A 11 -7.50 6.74 11.73
N GLN A 12 -7.77 7.57 10.73
CA GLN A 12 -7.16 7.44 9.40
C GLN A 12 -5.66 7.70 9.43
N ALA A 13 -5.22 8.77 10.10
CA ALA A 13 -3.80 9.05 10.29
C ALA A 13 -3.08 7.93 11.06
N LEU A 14 -3.73 7.36 12.08
CA LEU A 14 -3.18 6.23 12.84
C LEU A 14 -3.05 4.96 11.98
N SER A 15 -4.03 4.69 11.12
CA SER A 15 -3.99 3.58 10.17
C SER A 15 -2.81 3.72 9.20
N GLN A 16 -2.63 4.90 8.59
CA GLN A 16 -1.51 5.18 7.69
C GLN A 16 -0.15 5.05 8.38
N ALA A 17 -0.03 5.56 9.60
CA ALA A 17 1.19 5.42 10.39
C ALA A 17 1.50 3.94 10.70
N SER A 18 0.47 3.13 10.97
CA SER A 18 0.64 1.70 11.25
C SER A 18 1.08 0.93 10.00
N ALA A 19 0.51 1.25 8.84
CA ALA A 19 0.94 0.66 7.56
C ALA A 19 2.40 1.02 7.24
N ALA A 20 2.81 2.27 7.47
CA ALA A 20 4.19 2.70 7.26
C ALA A 20 5.18 1.95 8.18
N VAL A 21 4.80 1.68 9.43
CA VAL A 21 5.62 0.88 10.36
C VAL A 21 5.80 -0.55 9.85
N GLY A 22 4.73 -1.20 9.40
CA GLY A 22 4.82 -2.57 8.87
C GLY A 22 5.76 -2.68 7.65
N ILE A 23 5.76 -1.67 6.77
CA ILE A 23 6.67 -1.63 5.62
C ILE A 23 8.13 -1.42 6.06
N LEU A 24 8.38 -0.60 7.08
CA LEU A 24 9.73 -0.43 7.63
C LEU A 24 10.24 -1.72 8.28
N GLU A 25 9.38 -2.46 8.98
CA GLU A 25 9.72 -3.77 9.55
C GLU A 25 10.06 -4.79 8.44
N ALA A 26 9.29 -4.81 7.35
CA ALA A 26 9.60 -5.67 6.19
C ALA A 26 10.91 -5.28 5.49
N ILE A 27 11.21 -3.98 5.37
CA ILE A 27 12.50 -3.52 4.81
C ILE A 27 13.67 -3.94 5.72
N GLU A 28 13.50 -3.90 7.03
CA GLU A 28 14.52 -4.37 7.99
C GLU A 28 14.81 -5.86 7.79
N GLU A 29 13.77 -6.69 7.59
CA GLU A 29 13.92 -8.12 7.30
C GLU A 29 14.72 -8.36 6.01
N VAL A 30 14.42 -7.64 4.92
CA VAL A 30 15.19 -7.73 3.66
C VAL A 30 16.66 -7.33 3.85
N LEU A 31 16.93 -6.31 4.68
CA LEU A 31 18.29 -5.88 4.98
C LEU A 31 19.06 -6.89 5.82
N ASP A 32 18.39 -7.60 6.72
CA ASP A 32 18.97 -8.70 7.50
C ASP A 32 19.29 -9.89 6.59
N GLU A 33 18.38 -10.29 5.69
CA GLU A 33 18.61 -11.35 4.71
C GLU A 33 19.79 -11.03 3.76
N TYR A 34 19.91 -9.78 3.33
CA TYR A 34 21.07 -9.33 2.56
C TYR A 34 22.38 -9.41 3.36
N GLN A 35 22.36 -9.02 4.65
CA GLN A 35 23.54 -9.10 5.52
C GLN A 35 23.98 -10.54 5.79
N ASP A 36 23.03 -11.46 5.93
CA ASP A 36 23.27 -12.89 6.10
C ASP A 36 23.70 -13.57 4.78
N GLY A 37 23.60 -12.86 3.66
CA GLY A 37 23.98 -13.32 2.33
C GLY A 37 22.95 -14.26 1.70
N GLU A 38 21.72 -14.24 2.21
CA GLU A 38 20.57 -14.97 1.66
C GLU A 38 20.05 -14.29 0.40
N LEU A 39 20.17 -12.95 0.33
CA LEU A 39 19.88 -12.15 -0.86
C LEU A 39 21.14 -11.52 -1.44
N SER A 40 21.18 -11.41 -2.78
CA SER A 40 22.11 -10.51 -3.46
C SER A 40 21.66 -9.04 -3.31
N LEU A 41 22.55 -8.11 -3.62
CA LEU A 41 22.22 -6.67 -3.60
C LEU A 41 21.07 -6.35 -4.58
N GLU A 42 21.03 -7.02 -5.73
CA GLU A 42 19.99 -6.79 -6.74
C GLU A 42 18.63 -7.27 -6.25
N GLU A 43 18.56 -8.48 -5.70
CA GLU A 43 17.33 -9.05 -5.12
C GLU A 43 16.83 -8.20 -3.95
N ALA A 44 17.71 -7.81 -3.02
CA ALA A 44 17.32 -6.95 -1.90
C ALA A 44 16.81 -5.57 -2.35
N MET A 45 17.38 -5.00 -3.41
CA MET A 45 16.90 -3.73 -3.97
C MET A 45 15.54 -3.88 -4.66
N GLU A 46 15.28 -4.99 -5.34
CA GLU A 46 14.00 -5.28 -5.98
C GLU A 46 12.89 -5.47 -4.94
N GLU A 47 13.15 -6.25 -3.88
CA GLU A 47 12.22 -6.46 -2.77
C GLU A 47 11.89 -5.15 -2.05
N ILE A 48 12.89 -4.34 -1.71
CA ILE A 48 12.68 -3.01 -1.09
C ILE A 48 11.87 -2.10 -2.02
N GLN A 49 12.13 -2.14 -3.33
CA GLN A 49 11.36 -1.35 -4.28
C GLN A 49 9.89 -1.79 -4.30
N GLY A 50 9.62 -3.09 -4.33
CA GLY A 50 8.27 -3.65 -4.24
C GLY A 50 7.52 -3.18 -2.99
N LEU A 51 8.16 -3.26 -1.82
CA LEU A 51 7.59 -2.80 -0.55
C LEU A 51 7.25 -1.29 -0.57
N VAL A 52 8.09 -0.47 -1.20
CA VAL A 52 7.82 0.97 -1.35
C VAL A 52 6.66 1.23 -2.29
N GLU A 53 6.54 0.46 -3.38
CA GLU A 53 5.43 0.56 -4.33
C GLU A 53 4.10 0.15 -3.68
N GLU A 54 4.08 -0.93 -2.90
CA GLU A 54 2.92 -1.35 -2.11
C GLU A 54 2.47 -0.26 -1.13
N PHE A 55 3.41 0.35 -0.41
CA PHE A 55 3.11 1.45 0.49
C PHE A 55 2.50 2.66 -0.24
N GLN A 56 3.04 3.00 -1.40
CA GLN A 56 2.52 4.10 -2.21
C GLN A 56 1.10 3.83 -2.70
N ALA A 57 0.80 2.60 -3.11
CA ALA A 57 -0.54 2.18 -3.51
C ALA A 57 -1.54 2.29 -2.36
N VAL A 58 -1.20 1.74 -1.18
CA VAL A 58 -2.05 1.83 0.02
C VAL A 58 -2.28 3.28 0.44
N ARG A 59 -1.25 4.12 0.35
CA ARG A 59 -1.36 5.54 0.64
C ARG A 59 -2.29 6.25 -0.34
N ALA A 60 -2.16 5.99 -1.64
CA ALA A 60 -3.01 6.58 -2.67
C ALA A 60 -4.49 6.25 -2.41
N LEU A 61 -4.81 4.98 -2.15
CA LEU A 61 -6.16 4.54 -1.80
C LEU A 61 -6.69 5.24 -0.53
N SER A 62 -5.81 5.47 0.45
CA SER A 62 -6.18 6.13 1.70
C SER A 62 -6.40 7.64 1.57
N GLU A 63 -5.93 8.26 0.49
CA GLU A 63 -6.14 9.69 0.19
C GLU A 63 -7.34 9.92 -0.76
N MET A 64 -7.87 8.85 -1.36
CA MET A 64 -9.05 8.90 -2.24
C MET A 64 -10.35 9.09 -1.45
N THR A 65 -11.29 9.80 -2.08
CA THR A 65 -12.67 9.91 -1.61
C THR A 65 -13.44 8.61 -1.82
N PRO A 66 -14.53 8.37 -1.07
CA PRO A 66 -15.40 7.22 -1.30
C PRO A 66 -15.93 7.12 -2.73
N GLU A 67 -16.20 8.26 -3.38
CA GLU A 67 -16.63 8.33 -4.78
C GLU A 67 -15.53 7.89 -5.74
N GLU A 68 -14.28 8.32 -5.51
CA GLU A 68 -13.12 7.89 -6.32
C GLU A 68 -12.82 6.41 -6.14
N LEU A 69 -12.99 5.86 -4.93
CA LEU A 69 -12.83 4.41 -4.68
C LEU A 69 -13.90 3.57 -5.38
N MET A 70 -15.16 4.04 -5.41
CA MET A 70 -16.22 3.37 -6.17
C MET A 70 -15.94 3.40 -7.68
N ALA A 71 -15.49 4.53 -8.22
CA ALA A 71 -15.16 4.63 -9.64
C ALA A 71 -14.01 3.69 -10.02
N LEU A 72 -12.97 3.58 -9.18
CA LEU A 72 -11.87 2.64 -9.40
C LEU A 72 -12.35 1.18 -9.41
N ALA A 73 -13.23 0.81 -8.47
CA ALA A 73 -13.79 -0.53 -8.39
C ALA A 73 -14.68 -0.87 -9.61
N GLU A 74 -15.46 0.09 -10.11
CA GLU A 74 -16.26 -0.08 -11.33
C GLU A 74 -15.38 -0.25 -12.58
N GLU A 75 -14.27 0.49 -12.69
CA GLU A 75 -13.30 0.33 -13.78
C GLU A 75 -12.62 -1.06 -13.77
N GLU A 76 -12.25 -1.58 -12.60
CA GLU A 76 -11.69 -2.94 -12.47
C GLU A 76 -12.71 -4.03 -12.88
N GLU A 77 -13.98 -3.90 -12.51
CA GLU A 77 -15.04 -4.84 -12.91
C GLU A 77 -15.29 -4.83 -14.44
N GLU A 78 -15.23 -3.66 -15.09
CA GLU A 78 -15.38 -3.54 -16.54
C GLU A 78 -14.20 -4.14 -17.32
N GLU A 79 -12.97 -4.02 -16.81
CA GLU A 79 -11.78 -4.64 -17.41
C GLU A 79 -11.82 -6.19 -17.33
N GLU A 80 -12.30 -6.75 -16.21
CA GLU A 80 -12.47 -8.19 -16.06
C GLU A 80 -13.58 -8.76 -16.97
N GLU A 81 -14.70 -8.06 -17.15
CA GLU A 81 -15.76 -8.48 -18.09
C GLU A 81 -15.36 -8.34 -19.57
N GLY A 82 -14.50 -7.38 -19.90
CA GLY A 82 -13.94 -7.19 -21.25
C GLY A 82 -12.97 -8.29 -21.66
N GLY A 83 -12.15 -8.79 -20.72
CA GLY A 83 -11.19 -9.87 -20.96
C GLY A 83 -11.83 -11.22 -21.29
N LEU A 84 -13.02 -11.51 -20.75
CA LEU A 84 -13.76 -12.76 -20.96
C LEU A 84 -14.45 -12.88 -22.33
N ARG A 85 -14.41 -11.83 -23.16
CA ARG A 85 -15.02 -11.80 -24.51
C ARG A 85 -14.01 -11.93 -25.66
N SER A 86 -12.74 -12.22 -25.38
CA SER A 86 -11.65 -12.35 -26.36
C SER A 86 -11.49 -13.76 -26.93
#